data_AF-A0A915HMX9-F1
#
_entry.id   AF-A0A915HMX9-F1
#
_cell.length_a   1.000
_cell.length_b   1.000
_cell.length_c   1.000
_cell.angle_alpha   90.00
_cell.angle_beta   90.00
_cell.angle_gamma   90.00
#
_symmetry.space_group_name_H-M   'P 1'
#
loop_
_entity.id
_entity.type
_entity.pdbx_description
1 polymer ?
#
loop_
_entity_poly.entity_id
_entity_poly.type
_entity_poly.pdbx_seq_one_letter_code
_entity_poly.pdbx_strand_id
1 'polypeptide(L)'
;MWYFRSSKILADQVLHPLDPLDPAEIELASLIVRSEERLKNVQQVKFMSITLIEPRKELCMSNDATREGVDRAAYVVMVNNEECSTWEIEVNLTKKTIQKWSQVLSGQPSVANEEFLQVENAIKSSPLVKAALKKRGIEDIDRLTIDPWPFGRFNLPYEGDGLRRRIMSMCFLKNKKDPNDFFYAHPIEGFSPIIDVNKMEVVHVEDLMDAEGPDAVPPVPDKTFHWRAKPENGLKPIILSQPKGPSFKVKFFINSTPTPHL
;
A
#
# COMPACT_ATOMS: atom_id res chain seq x y z
N MET A 1 20.33 20.51 10.53
CA MET A 1 20.64 21.02 9.18
C MET A 1 21.57 19.99 8.54
N TRP A 2 21.02 19.00 7.83
CA TRP A 2 21.79 17.93 7.22
C TRP A 2 22.20 18.37 5.82
N TYR A 3 23.50 18.64 5.63
CA TYR A 3 24.06 18.90 4.31
C TYR A 3 24.25 17.57 3.58
N PHE A 4 23.32 17.21 2.70
CA PHE A 4 23.60 16.23 1.66
C PHE A 4 24.50 16.89 0.62
N ARG A 5 25.79 16.54 0.60
CA ARG A 5 26.66 16.90 -0.51
C ARG A 5 26.12 16.21 -1.77
N SER A 6 25.75 17.00 -2.77
CA SER A 6 25.51 16.53 -4.13
C SER A 6 26.76 15.80 -4.62
N SER A 7 26.71 14.49 -4.66
CA SER A 7 27.70 13.67 -5.34
C SER A 7 27.47 13.83 -6.83
N LYS A 8 28.48 14.37 -7.54
CA LYS A 8 28.53 14.33 -9.01
C LYS A 8 28.18 12.92 -9.49
N ILE A 9 27.17 12.82 -10.35
CA ILE A 9 26.82 11.61 -11.08
C ILE A 9 28.07 11.23 -11.90
N LEU A 10 28.66 10.07 -11.59
CA LEU A 10 29.73 9.50 -12.40
C LEU A 10 29.07 8.94 -13.67
N ALA A 11 29.41 9.53 -14.81
CA ALA A 11 28.78 9.28 -16.11
C ALA A 11 29.03 7.88 -16.72
N ASP A 12 29.75 6.98 -16.03
CA ASP A 12 30.05 5.61 -16.48
C ASP A 12 29.55 4.57 -15.45
N GLN A 13 28.26 4.61 -15.12
CA GLN A 13 27.65 3.55 -14.31
C GLN A 13 27.19 2.40 -15.22
N VAL A 14 27.96 1.30 -15.18
CA VAL A 14 27.54 0.01 -15.73
C VAL A 14 26.34 -0.48 -14.91
N LEU A 15 25.16 -0.47 -15.53
CA LEU A 15 23.92 -0.94 -14.92
C LEU A 15 23.91 -2.47 -14.88
N HIS A 16 23.47 -3.04 -13.77
CA HIS A 16 23.32 -4.46 -13.57
C HIS A 16 21.92 -4.94 -14.02
N PRO A 17 21.77 -6.16 -14.59
CA PRO A 17 20.48 -6.69 -15.03
C PRO A 17 19.39 -6.72 -13.94
N LEU A 18 19.77 -6.92 -12.68
CA LEU A 18 18.88 -6.96 -11.51
C LEU A 18 18.59 -5.59 -10.88
N ASP A 19 19.11 -4.51 -11.46
CA ASP A 19 18.79 -3.17 -10.96
C ASP A 19 17.28 -2.94 -10.98
N PRO A 20 16.71 -2.28 -9.95
CA PRO A 20 15.29 -1.95 -9.97
C PRO A 20 14.95 -1.13 -11.22
N LEU A 21 13.66 -1.12 -11.57
CA LEU A 21 13.20 -0.23 -12.64
C LEU A 21 13.52 1.21 -12.26
N ASP A 22 14.15 1.94 -13.17
CA ASP A 22 14.31 3.38 -13.01
C ASP A 22 12.99 4.12 -13.31
N PRO A 23 12.87 5.42 -12.97
CA PRO A 23 11.64 6.17 -13.23
C PRO A 23 11.19 6.16 -14.70
N ALA A 24 12.12 6.20 -15.66
CA ALA A 24 11.80 6.20 -17.08
C ALA A 24 11.29 4.82 -17.53
N GLU A 25 11.84 3.74 -16.99
CA GLU A 25 11.36 2.37 -17.20
C GLU A 25 9.93 2.17 -16.64
N ILE A 26 9.64 2.72 -15.45
CA ILE A 26 8.29 2.69 -14.85
C ILE A 26 7.30 3.48 -15.70
N GLU A 27 7.66 4.70 -16.11
CA GLU A 27 6.85 5.54 -17.00
C GLU A 27 6.58 4.83 -18.33
N LEU A 28 7.60 4.25 -18.95
CA LEU A 28 7.49 3.52 -20.21
C LEU A 28 6.57 2.30 -20.07
N ALA A 29 6.71 1.51 -18.99
CA ALA A 29 5.83 0.38 -18.73
C ALA A 29 4.37 0.82 -18.66
N SER A 30 4.10 1.91 -17.91
CA SER A 30 2.75 2.45 -17.75
C SER A 30 2.18 2.97 -19.07
N LEU A 31 3.01 3.62 -19.91
CA LEU A 31 2.62 4.15 -21.21
C LEU A 31 2.22 3.02 -22.17
N ILE A 32 3.05 1.97 -22.26
CA ILE A 32 2.77 0.80 -23.11
C ILE A 32 1.44 0.18 -22.71
N VAL A 33 1.22 -0.07 -21.42
CA VAL A 33 -0.04 -0.65 -20.93
C VAL A 33 -1.24 0.24 -21.26
N ARG A 34 -1.16 1.54 -21.01
CA ARG A 34 -2.25 2.50 -21.28
C ARG A 34 -2.57 2.65 -22.77
N SER A 35 -1.63 2.33 -23.66
CA SER A 35 -1.82 2.46 -25.12
C SER A 35 -2.61 1.31 -25.75
N GLU A 36 -2.89 0.24 -25.00
CA GLU A 36 -3.66 -0.90 -25.50
C GLU A 36 -5.12 -0.52 -25.80
N GLU A 37 -5.63 -0.92 -26.97
CA GLU A 37 -7.00 -0.64 -27.41
C GLU A 37 -8.07 -1.12 -26.40
N ARG A 38 -7.76 -2.20 -25.66
CA ARG A 38 -8.64 -2.75 -24.61
C ARG A 38 -8.90 -1.78 -23.46
N LEU A 39 -8.08 -0.74 -23.27
CA LEU A 39 -8.24 0.27 -22.23
C LEU A 39 -8.86 1.58 -22.75
N LYS A 40 -9.12 1.71 -24.05
CA LYS A 40 -9.54 2.97 -24.67
C LYS A 40 -10.85 3.54 -24.13
N ASN A 41 -11.75 2.69 -23.66
CA ASN A 41 -13.04 3.09 -23.09
C ASN A 41 -13.08 3.01 -21.55
N VAL A 42 -11.96 2.71 -20.91
CA VAL A 42 -11.86 2.65 -19.44
C VAL A 42 -11.47 4.03 -18.94
N GLN A 43 -12.26 4.64 -18.04
CA GLN A 43 -11.98 6.01 -17.59
C GLN A 43 -10.75 6.06 -16.71
N GLN A 44 -10.60 5.07 -15.82
CA GLN A 44 -9.48 5.00 -14.91
C GLN A 44 -9.07 3.57 -14.58
N VAL A 45 -7.77 3.33 -14.71
CA VAL A 45 -7.10 2.14 -14.16
C VAL A 45 -6.11 2.57 -13.08
N LYS A 46 -5.90 1.67 -12.10
CA LYS A 46 -4.92 1.85 -11.03
C LYS A 46 -3.77 0.86 -11.24
N PHE A 47 -2.55 1.35 -11.19
CA PHE A 47 -1.35 0.52 -11.21
C PHE A 47 -0.98 0.23 -9.75
N MET A 48 -1.17 -1.01 -9.32
CA MET A 48 -0.90 -1.44 -7.93
C MET A 48 0.58 -1.68 -7.70
N SER A 49 1.27 -2.19 -8.72
CA SER A 49 2.72 -2.35 -8.72
C SER A 49 3.26 -2.37 -10.14
N ILE A 50 4.47 -1.83 -10.31
CA ILE A 50 5.29 -1.96 -11.51
C ILE A 50 6.68 -2.35 -11.02
N THR A 51 7.09 -3.60 -11.25
CA THR A 51 8.35 -4.15 -10.74
C THR A 51 9.15 -4.80 -11.85
N LEU A 52 10.46 -4.95 -11.66
CA LEU A 52 11.30 -5.68 -12.60
C LEU A 52 10.84 -7.14 -12.69
N ILE A 53 10.72 -7.67 -13.90
CA ILE A 53 10.79 -9.12 -14.13
C ILE A 53 12.27 -9.47 -14.17
N GLU A 54 12.74 -10.23 -13.19
CA GLU A 54 14.14 -10.63 -13.11
C GLU A 54 14.55 -11.36 -14.41
N PRO A 55 15.66 -10.95 -15.05
CA PRO A 55 16.18 -11.67 -16.19
C PRO A 55 16.52 -13.11 -15.83
N ARG A 56 16.64 -13.96 -16.86
CA ARG A 56 17.07 -15.34 -16.68
C ARG A 56 18.35 -15.41 -15.86
N LYS A 57 18.37 -16.35 -14.90
CA LYS A 57 19.46 -16.51 -13.93
C LYS A 57 20.84 -16.49 -14.59
N GLU A 58 21.00 -17.16 -15.73
CA GLU A 58 22.27 -17.28 -16.46
C GLU A 58 22.86 -15.93 -16.88
N LEU A 59 22.01 -14.91 -17.08
CA LEU A 59 22.41 -13.55 -17.45
C LEU A 59 22.84 -12.69 -16.25
N CYS A 60 22.65 -13.18 -15.03
CA CYS A 60 22.86 -12.45 -13.78
C CYS A 60 23.93 -13.09 -12.87
N MET A 61 24.50 -14.23 -13.26
CA MET A 61 25.36 -15.04 -12.36
C MET A 61 26.73 -14.43 -12.08
N SER A 62 27.22 -13.51 -12.91
CA SER A 62 28.56 -12.93 -12.78
C SER A 62 28.53 -11.57 -12.10
N ASN A 63 29.55 -11.27 -11.29
CA ASN A 63 29.67 -9.99 -10.59
C ASN A 63 29.91 -8.80 -11.53
N ASP A 64 30.23 -9.07 -12.79
CA ASP A 64 30.44 -8.11 -13.87
C ASP A 64 29.29 -8.13 -14.89
N ALA A 65 28.17 -8.80 -14.59
CA ALA A 65 26.99 -8.81 -15.45
C ALA A 65 26.50 -7.38 -15.70
N THR A 66 26.22 -7.07 -16.96
CA THR A 66 25.76 -5.75 -17.40
C THR A 66 24.40 -5.89 -18.09
N ARG A 67 23.64 -4.80 -18.15
CA ARG A 67 22.38 -4.75 -18.93
C ARG A 67 22.59 -4.92 -20.45
N GLU A 68 23.83 -4.94 -20.94
CA GLU A 68 24.10 -5.06 -22.37
C GLU A 68 23.59 -6.40 -22.92
N GLY A 69 22.75 -6.34 -23.97
CA GLY A 69 22.15 -7.53 -24.56
C GLY A 69 21.08 -8.23 -23.71
N VAL A 70 20.69 -7.66 -22.57
CA VAL A 70 19.64 -8.21 -21.71
C VAL A 70 18.34 -7.43 -21.92
N ASP A 71 17.28 -8.12 -22.34
CA ASP A 71 15.94 -7.53 -22.39
C ASP A 71 15.49 -7.15 -20.97
N ARG A 72 15.09 -5.89 -20.79
CA ARG A 72 14.44 -5.41 -19.57
C ARG A 72 12.94 -5.60 -19.70
N ALA A 73 12.30 -6.14 -18.66
CA ALA A 73 10.87 -6.35 -18.64
C ALA A 73 10.26 -5.94 -17.29
N ALA A 74 9.02 -5.47 -17.32
CA ALA A 74 8.26 -5.04 -16.15
C ALA A 74 7.05 -5.95 -15.93
N TYR A 75 6.83 -6.30 -14.67
CA TYR A 75 5.63 -6.96 -14.18
C TYR A 75 4.70 -5.89 -13.62
N VAL A 76 3.51 -5.81 -14.19
CA VAL A 76 2.50 -4.81 -13.85
C VAL A 76 1.29 -5.50 -13.27
N VAL A 77 0.90 -5.10 -12.06
CA VAL A 77 -0.41 -5.44 -11.48
C VAL A 77 -1.32 -4.23 -11.62
N MET A 78 -2.42 -4.38 -12.33
CA MET A 78 -3.35 -3.31 -12.63
C MET A 78 -4.77 -3.67 -12.19
N VAL A 79 -5.49 -2.70 -11.63
CA VAL A 79 -6.91 -2.84 -11.26
C VAL A 79 -7.76 -1.92 -12.14
N ASN A 80 -8.85 -2.47 -12.66
CA ASN A 80 -9.97 -1.73 -13.22
C ASN A 80 -11.15 -1.82 -12.24
N ASN A 81 -11.50 -0.70 -11.61
CA ASN A 81 -12.60 -0.65 -10.65
C ASN A 81 -13.97 -0.74 -11.30
N GLU A 82 -14.14 -0.26 -12.54
CA GLU A 82 -15.42 -0.27 -13.25
C GLU A 82 -15.88 -1.71 -13.54
N GLU A 83 -14.94 -2.58 -13.89
CA GLU A 83 -15.18 -3.99 -14.21
C GLU A 83 -14.94 -4.93 -13.03
N CYS A 84 -14.54 -4.42 -11.86
CA CYS A 84 -14.05 -5.22 -10.73
C CYS A 84 -13.01 -6.26 -11.16
N SER A 85 -12.03 -5.86 -11.98
CA SER A 85 -11.04 -6.78 -12.57
C SER A 85 -9.61 -6.40 -12.19
N THR A 86 -8.79 -7.43 -11.94
CA THR A 86 -7.34 -7.30 -11.70
C THR A 86 -6.60 -8.02 -12.81
N TRP A 87 -5.50 -7.43 -13.27
CA TRP A 87 -4.70 -7.91 -14.39
C TRP A 87 -3.22 -7.97 -14.03
N GLU A 88 -2.57 -9.04 -14.46
CA GLU A 88 -1.12 -9.24 -14.45
C GLU A 88 -0.61 -9.10 -15.89
N ILE A 89 0.33 -8.18 -16.09
CA ILE A 89 0.80 -7.79 -17.40
C ILE A 89 2.33 -7.83 -17.41
N GLU A 90 2.91 -8.53 -18.37
CA GLU A 90 4.35 -8.58 -18.58
C GLU A 90 4.69 -7.71 -19.79
N VAL A 91 5.50 -6.69 -19.57
CA VAL A 91 5.89 -5.70 -20.59
C VAL A 91 7.38 -5.81 -20.85
N ASN A 92 7.77 -6.12 -22.08
CA ASN A 92 9.16 -6.02 -22.50
C ASN A 92 9.47 -4.55 -22.84
N LEU A 93 10.30 -3.91 -22.03
CA LEU A 93 10.67 -2.49 -22.14
C LEU A 93 11.67 -2.25 -23.27
N THR A 94 12.57 -3.21 -23.50
CA THR A 94 13.56 -3.14 -24.60
C THR A 94 12.86 -3.15 -25.96
N LYS A 95 11.91 -4.07 -26.14
CA LYS A 95 11.16 -4.26 -27.40
C LYS A 95 9.89 -3.41 -27.47
N LYS A 96 9.48 -2.80 -26.36
CA LYS A 96 8.24 -2.02 -26.21
C LYS A 96 6.99 -2.81 -26.60
N THR A 97 6.88 -4.04 -26.09
CA THR A 97 5.79 -4.97 -26.42
C THR A 97 5.21 -5.60 -25.17
N ILE A 98 3.91 -5.92 -25.21
CA ILE A 98 3.27 -6.73 -24.18
C ILE A 98 3.51 -8.21 -24.48
N GLN A 99 4.13 -8.92 -23.55
CA GLN A 99 4.42 -10.34 -23.65
C GLN A 99 3.27 -11.19 -23.11
N LYS A 100 2.60 -10.72 -22.07
CA LYS A 100 1.49 -11.41 -21.41
C LYS A 100 0.50 -10.40 -20.85
N TRP A 101 -0.78 -10.73 -20.95
CA TRP A 101 -1.89 -10.00 -20.33
C TRP A 101 -2.89 -11.02 -19.79
N SER A 102 -2.99 -11.16 -18.47
CA SER A 102 -3.78 -12.22 -17.84
C SER A 102 -4.65 -11.66 -16.72
N GLN A 103 -5.92 -12.03 -16.71
CA GLN A 103 -6.82 -11.65 -15.61
C GLN A 103 -6.53 -12.50 -14.38
N VAL A 104 -6.49 -11.86 -13.21
CA VAL A 104 -6.46 -12.55 -11.93
C VAL A 104 -7.88 -12.97 -11.57
N LEU A 105 -8.12 -14.28 -11.60
CA LEU A 105 -9.42 -14.90 -11.29
C LEU A 105 -9.52 -15.39 -9.84
N SER A 106 -8.42 -15.36 -9.11
CA SER A 106 -8.37 -15.75 -7.70
C SER A 106 -7.31 -14.93 -6.98
N GLY A 107 -7.70 -14.28 -5.90
CA GLY A 107 -6.85 -13.33 -5.17
C GLY A 107 -7.04 -11.90 -5.69
N GLN A 108 -6.62 -10.93 -4.88
CA GLN A 108 -6.76 -9.50 -5.18
C GLN A 108 -5.55 -8.74 -4.62
N PRO A 109 -5.14 -7.64 -5.26
CA PRO A 109 -4.13 -6.76 -4.69
C PRO A 109 -4.72 -6.00 -3.49
N SER A 110 -3.86 -5.64 -2.54
CA SER A 110 -4.24 -4.91 -1.33
C SER A 110 -4.75 -3.49 -1.64
N VAL A 111 -5.13 -2.74 -0.61
CA VAL A 111 -5.51 -1.32 -0.71
C VAL A 111 -4.30 -0.50 -1.17
N ALA A 112 -4.49 0.34 -2.18
CA ALA A 112 -3.46 1.28 -2.61
C ALA A 112 -3.32 2.41 -1.57
N ASN A 113 -2.14 3.01 -1.44
CA ASN A 113 -1.91 4.08 -0.48
C ASN A 113 -2.89 5.26 -0.66
N GLU A 114 -3.26 5.59 -1.89
CA GLU A 114 -4.21 6.67 -2.19
C GLU A 114 -5.67 6.32 -1.85
N GLU A 115 -5.97 5.04 -1.64
CA GLU A 115 -7.31 4.56 -1.32
C GLU A 115 -7.62 4.60 0.19
N PHE A 116 -6.62 4.67 1.07
CA PHE A 116 -6.84 4.65 2.52
C PHE A 116 -7.78 5.76 3.00
N LEU A 117 -7.56 7.00 2.55
CA LEU A 117 -8.46 8.12 2.90
C LEU A 117 -9.85 7.97 2.28
N GLN A 118 -9.95 7.38 1.09
CA GLN A 118 -11.24 7.15 0.42
C GLN A 118 -12.06 6.10 1.17
N VAL A 119 -11.40 5.02 1.59
CA VAL A 119 -11.96 3.96 2.44
C VAL A 119 -12.43 4.54 3.78
N GLU A 120 -11.58 5.32 4.45
CA GLU A 120 -11.94 5.96 5.72
C GLU A 120 -13.20 6.83 5.59
N ASN A 121 -13.23 7.69 4.57
CA ASN A 121 -14.36 8.59 4.31
C ASN A 121 -15.65 7.84 3.94
N ALA A 122 -15.55 6.79 3.13
CA ALA A 122 -16.69 5.97 2.74
C ALA A 122 -17.32 5.27 3.96
N ILE A 123 -16.50 4.68 4.83
CA ILE A 123 -16.96 4.03 6.06
C ILE A 123 -17.57 5.06 7.01
N LYS A 124 -16.91 6.19 7.26
CA LYS A 124 -17.46 7.28 8.10
C LYS A 124 -18.79 7.82 7.59
N SER A 125 -18.99 7.82 6.27
CA SER A 125 -20.21 8.32 5.64
C SER A 125 -21.35 7.30 5.63
N SER A 126 -21.04 6.00 5.77
CA SER A 126 -22.00 4.91 5.64
C SER A 126 -23.12 4.98 6.69
N PRO A 127 -24.40 4.94 6.26
CA PRO A 127 -25.54 4.84 7.18
C PRO A 127 -25.50 3.58 8.04
N LEU A 128 -25.01 2.46 7.51
CA LEU A 128 -24.88 1.19 8.25
C LEU A 128 -23.92 1.35 9.44
N VAL A 129 -22.76 1.97 9.18
CA VAL A 129 -21.74 2.25 10.19
C VAL A 129 -22.27 3.21 11.24
N LYS A 130 -22.89 4.32 10.82
CA LYS A 130 -23.48 5.31 11.76
C LYS A 130 -24.56 4.69 12.65
N ALA A 131 -25.41 3.82 12.10
CA ALA A 131 -26.44 3.14 12.87
C ALA A 131 -25.84 2.20 13.92
N ALA A 132 -24.82 1.41 13.55
CA ALA A 132 -24.13 0.50 14.46
C ALA A 132 -23.34 1.22 15.56
N LEU A 133 -22.70 2.35 15.24
CA LEU A 133 -22.01 3.19 16.21
C LEU A 133 -22.98 3.88 17.18
N LYS A 134 -24.15 4.30 16.71
CA LYS A 134 -25.19 4.89 17.57
C LYS A 134 -25.67 3.94 18.66
N LYS A 135 -25.79 2.64 18.37
CA LYS A 135 -26.14 1.61 19.38
C LYS A 135 -25.13 1.53 20.53
N ARG A 136 -23.87 1.90 20.26
CA ARG A 136 -22.76 1.96 21.22
C ARG A 136 -22.62 3.33 21.91
N GLY A 137 -23.52 4.28 21.64
CA GLY A 137 -23.42 5.66 22.14
C GLY A 137 -22.29 6.48 21.51
N ILE A 138 -21.80 6.07 20.34
CA ILE A 138 -20.73 6.76 19.61
C ILE A 138 -21.38 7.61 18.51
N GLU A 139 -21.52 8.91 18.76
CA GLU A 139 -22.12 9.87 17.81
C GLU A 139 -21.08 10.75 17.11
N ASP A 140 -19.92 10.94 17.74
CA ASP A 140 -18.83 11.77 17.23
C ASP A 140 -17.98 10.96 16.23
N ILE A 141 -18.41 10.99 14.96
CA ILE A 141 -17.81 10.22 13.86
C ILE A 141 -16.40 10.70 13.51
N ASP A 142 -16.06 11.96 13.82
CA ASP A 142 -14.75 12.53 13.49
C ASP A 142 -13.62 11.90 14.32
N ARG A 143 -13.97 11.35 15.48
CA ARG A 143 -13.06 10.56 16.33
C ARG A 143 -12.83 9.15 15.82
N LEU A 144 -13.67 8.64 14.91
CA LEU A 144 -13.47 7.31 14.36
C LEU A 144 -12.16 7.30 13.56
N THR A 145 -11.30 6.35 13.87
CA THR A 145 -10.12 6.02 13.06
C THR A 145 -10.33 4.63 12.49
N ILE A 146 -10.02 4.46 11.22
CA ILE A 146 -10.22 3.21 10.49
C ILE A 146 -8.86 2.70 10.03
N ASP A 147 -8.60 1.43 10.29
CA ASP A 147 -7.45 0.73 9.79
C ASP A 147 -7.92 -0.42 8.85
N PRO A 148 -7.77 -0.27 7.53
CA PRO A 148 -8.22 -1.26 6.56
C PRO A 148 -7.28 -2.48 6.49
N TRP A 149 -7.83 -3.67 6.75
CA TRP A 149 -7.11 -4.95 6.77
C TRP A 149 -7.61 -5.88 5.66
N PRO A 150 -6.75 -6.75 5.11
CA PRO A 150 -7.19 -7.77 4.16
C PRO A 150 -8.33 -8.60 4.74
N PHE A 151 -9.45 -8.69 4.01
CA PHE A 151 -10.62 -9.41 4.49
C PHE A 151 -10.35 -10.92 4.64
N GLY A 152 -9.65 -11.54 3.68
CA GLY A 152 -9.46 -12.99 3.62
C GLY A 152 -10.47 -13.68 2.69
N ARG A 153 -10.65 -14.99 2.85
CA ARG A 153 -11.60 -15.81 2.07
C ARG A 153 -12.18 -16.93 2.92
N PHE A 154 -13.48 -16.86 3.21
CA PHE A 154 -14.19 -17.74 4.12
C PHE A 154 -15.52 -18.26 3.53
N ASN A 155 -15.81 -17.96 2.26
CA ASN A 155 -17.06 -18.31 1.56
C ASN A 155 -18.32 -17.68 2.19
N LEU A 156 -18.19 -16.48 2.73
CA LEU A 156 -19.30 -15.71 3.28
C LEU A 156 -20.10 -15.01 2.17
N PRO A 157 -21.44 -14.83 2.30
CA PRO A 157 -22.27 -14.26 1.25
C PRO A 157 -21.84 -12.86 0.77
N TYR A 158 -21.27 -12.05 1.66
CA TYR A 158 -20.85 -10.68 1.38
C TYR A 158 -19.41 -10.58 0.83
N GLU A 159 -18.66 -11.69 0.73
CA GLU A 159 -17.38 -11.75 0.00
C GLU A 159 -17.56 -11.48 -1.50
N GLY A 160 -18.72 -11.85 -2.03
CA GLY A 160 -19.03 -11.78 -3.46
C GLY A 160 -18.45 -12.95 -4.24
N ASP A 161 -18.09 -12.70 -5.49
CA ASP A 161 -17.62 -13.68 -6.47
C ASP A 161 -16.10 -13.93 -6.45
N GLY A 162 -15.38 -13.33 -5.49
CA GLY A 162 -13.92 -13.39 -5.41
C GLY A 162 -13.18 -12.44 -6.37
N LEU A 163 -13.89 -11.72 -7.23
CA LEU A 163 -13.31 -10.70 -8.12
C LEU A 163 -13.33 -9.30 -7.50
N ARG A 164 -14.16 -9.09 -6.47
CA ARG A 164 -14.26 -7.79 -5.80
C ARG A 164 -13.22 -7.64 -4.69
N ARG A 165 -12.67 -6.42 -4.56
CA ARG A 165 -11.68 -6.08 -3.53
C ARG A 165 -12.40 -5.76 -2.22
N ARG A 166 -12.54 -6.80 -1.38
CA ARG A 166 -13.14 -6.72 -0.03
C ARG A 166 -12.08 -6.43 1.02
N ILE A 167 -12.38 -5.49 1.89
CA ILE A 167 -11.50 -5.09 3.00
C ILE A 167 -12.32 -5.05 4.28
N MET A 168 -11.79 -5.69 5.32
CA MET A 168 -12.32 -5.60 6.67
C MET A 168 -11.67 -4.41 7.36
N SER A 169 -12.43 -3.57 8.02
CA SER A 169 -11.90 -2.36 8.64
C SER A 169 -11.96 -2.44 10.16
N MET A 170 -10.78 -2.45 10.79
CA MET A 170 -10.67 -2.32 12.23
C MET A 170 -10.94 -0.88 12.63
N CYS A 171 -11.77 -0.69 13.64
CA CYS A 171 -12.26 0.62 14.03
C CYS A 171 -11.79 0.98 15.44
N PHE A 172 -11.31 2.21 15.58
CA PHE A 172 -10.77 2.75 16.82
C PHE A 172 -11.34 4.13 17.09
N LEU A 173 -11.27 4.59 18.34
CA LEU A 173 -11.62 5.98 18.69
C LEU A 173 -10.39 6.77 19.11
N LYS A 174 -10.20 7.94 18.50
CA LYS A 174 -9.30 8.95 19.05
C LYS A 174 -9.79 9.39 20.43
N ASN A 175 -8.85 9.57 21.35
CA ASN A 175 -9.18 10.07 22.67
C ASN A 175 -9.65 11.53 22.59
N LYS A 176 -10.70 11.89 23.34
CA LYS A 176 -11.20 13.27 23.42
C LYS A 176 -10.23 14.20 24.15
N LYS A 177 -9.49 13.65 25.12
CA LYS A 177 -8.67 14.42 26.06
C LYS A 177 -7.28 14.71 25.50
N ASP A 178 -6.80 13.89 24.58
CA ASP A 178 -5.47 14.03 23.98
C ASP A 178 -5.48 13.63 22.49
N PRO A 179 -5.32 14.58 21.55
CA PRO A 179 -5.27 14.27 20.12
C PRO A 179 -4.01 13.49 19.70
N ASN A 180 -2.98 13.42 20.55
CA ASN A 180 -1.75 12.66 20.30
C ASN A 180 -1.77 11.26 20.95
N ASP A 181 -2.90 10.85 21.51
CA ASP A 181 -3.09 9.52 22.07
C ASP A 181 -2.99 8.43 21.00
N PHE A 182 -2.53 7.24 21.38
CA PHE A 182 -2.37 6.13 20.46
C PHE A 182 -3.73 5.45 20.23
N PHE A 183 -4.39 5.78 19.12
CA PHE A 183 -5.76 5.33 18.83
C PHE A 183 -5.95 3.80 18.87
N TYR A 184 -4.91 3.00 18.56
CA TYR A 184 -4.99 1.53 18.67
C TYR A 184 -5.26 1.03 20.10
N ALA A 185 -5.03 1.85 21.13
CA ALA A 185 -5.39 1.53 22.52
C ALA A 185 -6.90 1.66 22.82
N HIS A 186 -7.68 2.13 21.84
CA HIS A 186 -9.12 2.41 21.97
C HIS A 186 -9.94 1.67 20.89
N PRO A 187 -9.86 0.33 20.80
CA PRO A 187 -10.63 -0.43 19.82
C PRO A 187 -12.12 -0.33 20.08
N ILE A 188 -12.90 -0.32 19.00
CA ILE A 188 -14.34 -0.57 19.04
C ILE A 188 -14.51 -2.07 18.83
N GLU A 189 -14.55 -2.81 19.93
CA GLU A 189 -14.59 -4.28 19.88
C GLU A 189 -15.87 -4.81 19.23
N GLY A 190 -15.74 -5.98 18.60
CA GLY A 190 -16.87 -6.67 17.94
C GLY A 190 -17.55 -5.84 16.86
N PHE A 191 -16.82 -4.93 16.21
CA PHE A 191 -17.34 -4.05 15.17
C PHE A 191 -16.35 -3.95 14.01
N SER A 192 -16.74 -4.44 12.84
CA SER A 192 -15.88 -4.46 11.66
C SER A 192 -16.69 -4.22 10.38
N PRO A 193 -16.70 -2.99 9.85
CA PRO A 193 -17.24 -2.70 8.53
C PRO A 193 -16.46 -3.43 7.45
N ILE A 194 -17.18 -3.97 6.46
CA ILE A 194 -16.61 -4.57 5.25
C ILE A 194 -16.95 -3.67 4.07
N ILE A 195 -15.91 -3.17 3.42
CA ILE A 195 -16.02 -2.25 2.29
C ILE A 195 -15.65 -2.92 0.97
N ASP A 196 -16.41 -2.60 -0.06
CA ASP A 196 -16.06 -2.80 -1.46
C ASP A 196 -15.18 -1.62 -1.91
N VAL A 197 -13.88 -1.85 -2.11
CA VAL A 197 -12.92 -0.81 -2.52
C VAL A 197 -13.09 -0.43 -3.99
N ASN A 198 -13.67 -1.31 -4.82
CA ASN A 198 -13.95 -0.96 -6.22
C ASN A 198 -15.05 0.11 -6.29
N LYS A 199 -16.05 0.04 -5.40
CA LYS A 199 -17.19 0.97 -5.36
C LYS A 199 -17.10 2.05 -4.28
N MET A 200 -16.16 1.92 -3.35
CA MET A 200 -16.08 2.74 -2.12
C MET A 200 -17.38 2.73 -1.32
N GLU A 201 -17.93 1.52 -1.11
CA GLU A 201 -19.22 1.32 -0.44
C GLU A 201 -19.12 0.22 0.64
N VAL A 202 -19.65 0.51 1.83
CA VAL A 202 -19.77 -0.51 2.89
C VAL A 202 -20.88 -1.50 2.52
N VAL A 203 -20.50 -2.76 2.31
CA VAL A 203 -21.42 -3.83 1.89
C VAL A 203 -21.94 -4.66 3.06
N HIS A 204 -21.21 -4.68 4.17
CA HIS A 204 -21.59 -5.40 5.37
C HIS A 204 -20.95 -4.76 6.60
N VAL A 205 -21.52 -5.02 7.78
CA VAL A 205 -20.93 -4.68 9.06
C VAL A 205 -21.02 -5.92 9.93
N GLU A 206 -19.88 -6.52 10.24
CA GLU A 206 -19.80 -7.54 11.27
C GLU A 206 -19.95 -6.83 12.62
N ASP A 207 -21.04 -7.14 13.31
CA ASP A 207 -21.44 -6.48 14.55
C ASP A 207 -21.84 -7.52 15.60
N LEU A 208 -20.94 -7.78 16.55
CA LEU A 208 -21.16 -8.71 17.65
C LEU A 208 -22.29 -8.26 18.59
N MET A 209 -22.51 -6.95 18.72
CA MET A 209 -23.61 -6.42 19.53
C MET A 209 -24.97 -6.76 18.90
N ASP A 210 -25.06 -6.77 17.57
CA ASP A 210 -26.27 -7.21 16.86
C ASP A 210 -26.45 -8.73 16.90
N ALA A 211 -25.35 -9.49 16.89
CA ALA A 211 -25.39 -10.95 16.93
C ALA A 211 -25.69 -11.52 18.33
N GLU A 212 -25.08 -10.96 19.38
CA GLU A 212 -25.06 -11.54 20.74
C GLU A 212 -25.58 -10.58 21.83
N GLY A 213 -25.89 -9.32 21.49
CA GLY A 213 -26.40 -8.32 22.41
C GLY A 213 -25.33 -7.40 23.02
N PRO A 214 -25.75 -6.36 23.76
CA PRO A 214 -24.84 -5.31 24.25
C PRO A 214 -23.80 -5.80 25.25
N ASP A 215 -24.11 -6.86 26.01
CA ASP A 215 -23.20 -7.39 27.04
C ASP A 215 -22.04 -8.22 26.45
N ALA A 216 -22.12 -8.60 25.17
CA ALA A 216 -21.06 -9.35 24.48
C ALA A 216 -19.88 -8.47 24.04
N VAL A 217 -20.05 -7.14 24.03
CA VAL A 217 -19.05 -6.19 23.55
C VAL A 217 -18.52 -5.36 24.72
N PRO A 218 -17.21 -5.40 25.04
CA PRO A 218 -16.65 -4.55 26.08
C PRO A 218 -16.68 -3.07 25.66
N PRO A 219 -16.77 -2.13 26.63
CA PRO A 219 -16.72 -0.71 26.33
C PRO A 219 -15.35 -0.30 25.77
N VAL A 220 -15.32 0.72 24.92
CA VAL A 220 -14.07 1.29 24.41
C VAL A 220 -13.21 1.79 25.59
N PRO A 221 -11.95 1.36 25.72
CA PRO A 221 -11.06 1.85 26.78
C PRO A 221 -10.91 3.38 26.75
N ASP A 222 -10.98 4.06 27.89
CA ASP A 222 -10.84 5.54 28.00
C ASP A 222 -9.48 5.98 28.62
N LYS A 223 -8.60 5.03 28.94
CA LYS A 223 -7.29 5.35 29.52
C LYS A 223 -6.32 5.78 28.42
N THR A 224 -5.68 6.95 28.60
CA THR A 224 -4.66 7.42 27.67
C THR A 224 -3.46 6.48 27.60
N PHE A 225 -2.92 6.30 26.40
CA PHE A 225 -1.78 5.44 26.13
C PHE A 225 -0.77 6.12 25.19
N HIS A 226 0.40 6.45 25.72
CA HIS A 226 1.54 6.87 24.92
C HIS A 226 2.56 5.74 24.81
N TRP A 227 2.83 5.30 23.58
CA TRP A 227 3.83 4.25 23.32
C TRP A 227 5.26 4.69 23.64
N ARG A 228 5.53 6.01 23.61
CA ARG A 228 6.82 6.55 24.03
C ARG A 228 6.86 6.59 25.55
N ALA A 229 7.67 5.73 26.14
CA ALA A 229 8.14 5.94 27.50
C ALA A 229 8.75 7.34 27.59
N LYS A 230 8.52 8.03 28.71
CA LYS A 230 9.25 9.27 28.99
C LYS A 230 10.74 8.91 28.93
N PRO A 231 11.58 9.63 28.17
CA PRO A 231 13.01 9.34 28.10
C PRO A 231 13.54 9.23 29.52
N GLU A 232 14.25 8.14 29.82
CA GLU A 232 14.92 8.03 31.12
C GLU A 232 15.93 9.17 31.24
N ASN A 233 15.77 9.97 32.28
CA ASN A 233 16.73 11.03 32.59
C ASN A 233 18.03 10.37 33.05
N GLY A 234 19.17 10.85 32.54
CA GLY A 234 20.49 10.42 33.01
C GLY A 234 21.27 9.49 32.08
N LEU A 235 20.76 9.19 30.88
CA LEU A 235 21.57 8.52 29.85
C LEU A 235 22.70 9.44 29.39
N LYS A 236 23.94 8.96 29.47
CA LYS A 236 25.10 9.65 28.88
C LYS A 236 25.12 9.42 27.36
N PRO A 237 25.59 10.39 26.55
CA PRO A 237 25.68 10.23 25.11
C PRO A 237 26.57 9.04 24.70
N ILE A 238 26.14 8.29 23.68
CA ILE A 238 27.00 7.36 22.93
C ILE A 238 27.36 8.03 21.60
N ILE A 239 28.65 8.13 21.31
CA ILE A 239 29.16 8.70 20.06
C ILE A 239 29.77 7.57 19.23
N LEU A 240 29.16 7.29 18.07
CA LEU A 240 29.72 6.41 17.05
C LEU A 240 30.42 7.25 15.98
N SER A 241 31.69 7.00 15.72
CA SER A 241 32.49 7.74 14.73
C SER A 241 33.29 6.79 13.84
N GLN A 242 33.29 7.06 12.53
CA GLN A 242 34.14 6.41 11.54
C GLN A 242 34.96 7.48 10.80
N PRO A 243 36.06 8.01 11.38
CA PRO A 243 36.80 9.15 10.82
C PRO A 243 37.39 8.89 9.42
N LYS A 244 37.55 7.62 9.05
CA LYS A 244 38.04 7.17 7.74
C LYS A 244 36.92 6.65 6.82
N GLY A 245 35.66 6.86 7.19
CA GLY A 245 34.50 6.30 6.50
C GLY A 245 34.25 4.82 6.81
N PRO A 246 33.19 4.23 6.24
CA PRO A 246 32.90 2.82 6.38
C PRO A 246 33.89 1.94 5.59
N SER A 247 34.08 0.70 6.03
CA SER A 247 34.93 -0.28 5.33
C SER A 247 34.28 -0.85 4.06
N PHE A 248 33.01 -0.57 3.80
CA PHE A 248 32.29 -0.99 2.60
C PHE A 248 32.17 0.15 1.58
N LYS A 249 32.04 -0.22 0.30
CA LYS A 249 31.71 0.69 -0.79
C LYS A 249 30.37 0.27 -1.38
N VAL A 250 29.45 1.21 -1.53
CA VAL A 250 28.23 1.01 -2.32
C VAL A 250 28.52 1.51 -3.72
N LYS A 251 28.47 0.62 -4.70
CA LYS A 251 28.35 1.01 -6.11
C LYS A 251 26.85 1.15 -6.38
N PHE A 252 26.37 2.38 -6.44
CA PHE A 252 24.97 2.63 -6.80
C PHE A 252 24.78 2.30 -8.28
N PHE A 253 23.60 1.77 -8.61
CA PHE A 253 23.23 1.40 -9.96
C PHE A 253 21.95 2.13 -10.43
N ILE A 254 21.59 3.23 -9.76
CA ILE A 254 20.39 4.01 -10.07
C ILE A 254 20.81 5.29 -10.76
N ASN A 255 20.30 5.49 -11.98
CA ASN A 255 20.50 6.69 -12.77
C ASN A 255 19.43 7.73 -12.39
N SER A 256 19.43 8.22 -11.14
CA SER A 256 18.54 9.31 -10.75
C SER A 256 19.26 10.64 -10.93
N THR A 257 18.94 11.37 -12.00
CA THR A 257 19.13 12.83 -11.99
C THR A 257 18.36 13.40 -10.79
N PRO A 258 18.98 14.19 -9.91
CA PRO A 258 18.25 14.83 -8.83
C PRO A 258 17.23 15.80 -9.44
N THR A 259 15.94 15.44 -9.33
CA THR A 259 14.85 16.39 -9.58
C THR A 259 14.87 17.40 -8.44
N PRO A 260 15.07 18.71 -8.69
CA PRO A 260 14.91 19.70 -7.65
C PRO A 260 13.43 19.75 -7.28
N HIS A 261 13.08 19.22 -6.12
CA HIS A 261 11.78 19.52 -5.52
C HIS A 261 11.78 21.00 -5.13
N LEU A 262 10.85 21.75 -5.73
CA LEU A 262 10.44 23.09 -5.29
C LEU A 262 9.72 23.02 -3.95
#